data_AF-A0A0F3M4N1-F1
#
_entry.id   AF-A0A0F3M4N1-F1
#
_cell.length_a   1.000
_cell.length_b   1.000
_cell.length_c   1.000
_cell.angle_alpha   90.00
_cell.angle_beta   90.00
_cell.angle_gamma   90.00
#
_symmetry.space_group_name_H-M   'P 1'
#
loop_
_entity.id
_entity.type
_entity.pdbx_description
1 polymer ?
#
loop_
_entity_poly.entity_id
_entity_poly.type
_entity_poly.pdbx_seq_one_letter_code
_entity_poly.pdbx_strand_id
1 'polypeptide(L)'
;MSIDTSQFYIKFSTGIATNYDTLEAGIGYRLDRHRMDVRLGFMCHHNCRDNFIQGNYYYNIIEGNKASIFVTGGLVSAFNGDSDTGIDLGVGTAIN
;
A
#
# COMPACT_ATOMS: atom_id res chain seq x y z
N MET A 1 8.34 19.88 -16.41
CA MET A 1 8.35 18.73 -15.48
C MET A 1 7.44 17.69 -16.11
N SER A 2 7.99 16.57 -16.59
CA SER A 2 7.19 15.49 -17.17
C SER A 2 6.61 14.69 -16.02
N ILE A 3 5.29 14.63 -15.93
CA ILE A 3 4.61 13.77 -14.97
C ILE A 3 4.70 12.36 -15.54
N ASP A 4 5.23 11.43 -14.77
CA ASP A 4 5.14 10.02 -15.13
C ASP A 4 3.65 9.66 -15.28
N THR A 5 3.23 9.26 -16.48
CA THR A 5 1.87 8.82 -16.80
C THR A 5 1.77 7.30 -16.92
N SER A 6 2.82 6.56 -16.58
CA SER A 6 2.83 5.10 -16.66
C SER A 6 1.71 4.53 -15.80
N GLN A 7 0.82 3.75 -16.41
CA GLN A 7 -0.29 3.15 -15.69
C GLN A 7 0.19 2.08 -14.71
N PHE A 8 1.23 1.32 -15.08
CA PHE A 8 1.84 0.33 -14.21
C PHE A 8 3.01 0.93 -13.44
N TYR A 9 3.13 0.57 -12.17
CA TYR A 9 4.22 0.99 -11.31
C TYR A 9 4.68 -0.13 -10.38
N ILE A 10 5.94 -0.06 -9.97
CA ILE A 10 6.50 -0.90 -8.91
C ILE A 10 6.61 -0.03 -7.66
N LYS A 11 6.23 -0.58 -6.50
CA LYS A 11 6.33 0.10 -5.21
C LYS A 11 7.24 -0.69 -4.29
N PHE A 12 8.14 0.03 -3.62
CA PHE A 12 8.91 -0.47 -2.48
C PHE A 12 8.60 0.42 -1.29
N SER A 13 8.21 -0.18 -0.16
CA SER A 13 7.93 0.54 1.07
C SER A 13 8.64 -0.10 2.24
N THR A 14 8.95 0.75 3.23
CA THR A 14 9.18 0.30 4.59
C THR A 14 8.18 1.01 5.49
N GLY A 15 7.74 0.34 6.55
CA GLY A 15 6.82 0.90 7.54
C GLY A 15 7.34 0.61 8.94
N ILE A 16 7.16 1.56 9.84
CA ILE A 16 7.41 1.37 11.27
C ILE A 16 6.08 1.65 11.96
N ALA A 17 5.42 0.59 12.43
CA ALA A 17 4.29 0.67 13.32
C ALA A 17 4.79 0.46 14.76
N THR A 18 3.99 0.85 15.76
CA THR A 18 4.33 0.80 17.19
C THR A 18 4.94 -0.53 17.65
N ASN A 19 4.58 -1.63 16.98
CA ASN A 19 5.11 -2.96 17.27
C ASN A 19 5.77 -3.64 16.07
N TYR A 20 5.70 -3.14 14.84
CA TYR A 20 6.14 -3.92 13.68
C TYR A 20 6.97 -3.08 12.72
N ASP A 21 8.08 -3.64 12.26
CA ASP A 21 8.80 -3.14 11.10
C ASP A 21 8.34 -3.92 9.87
N THR A 22 7.98 -3.23 8.80
CA THR A 22 7.58 -3.84 7.54
C THR A 22 8.55 -3.49 6.42
N LEU A 23 8.83 -4.48 5.56
CA LEU A 23 9.48 -4.30 4.27
C LEU A 23 8.58 -4.94 3.22
N GLU A 24 8.12 -4.15 2.25
CA GLU A 24 7.18 -4.62 1.24
C GLU A 24 7.58 -4.19 -0.17
N ALA A 25 7.24 -5.05 -1.11
CA ALA A 25 7.34 -4.78 -2.54
C ALA A 25 6.00 -5.13 -3.20
N GLY A 26 5.62 -4.34 -4.19
CA GLY A 26 4.35 -4.54 -4.87
C GLY A 26 4.34 -3.99 -6.28
N ILE A 27 3.31 -4.40 -6.98
CA ILE A 27 2.97 -3.87 -8.30
C ILE A 27 1.62 -3.20 -8.21
N GLY A 28 1.47 -2.11 -8.94
CA GLY A 28 0.22 -1.38 -8.99
C GLY A 28 -0.12 -0.91 -10.37
N TYR A 29 -1.40 -0.56 -10.50
CA TYR A 29 -2.01 -0.02 -11.68
C TYR A 29 -2.78 1.25 -11.30
N ARG A 30 -2.66 2.29 -12.11
CA ARG A 30 -3.44 3.51 -12.00
C ARG A 30 -4.12 3.84 -13.32
N LEU A 31 -5.36 4.29 -13.22
CA LEU A 31 -6.15 4.80 -14.32
C LEU A 31 -7.05 5.89 -13.77
N ASP A 32 -6.90 7.10 -14.32
CA ASP A 32 -7.59 8.30 -13.85
C ASP A 32 -7.42 8.45 -12.31
N ARG A 33 -8.53 8.62 -11.59
CA ARG A 33 -8.56 8.78 -10.13
C ARG A 33 -8.39 7.47 -9.37
N HIS A 34 -8.31 6.34 -10.06
CA HIS A 34 -8.29 5.02 -9.46
C HIS A 34 -6.88 4.47 -9.44
N ARG A 35 -6.48 3.91 -8.29
CA ARG A 35 -5.22 3.18 -8.17
C ARG A 35 -5.48 1.88 -7.42
N MET A 36 -4.81 0.82 -7.82
CA MET A 36 -4.84 -0.47 -7.13
C MET A 36 -3.42 -0.99 -7.06
N ASP A 37 -3.06 -1.60 -5.94
CA ASP A 37 -1.82 -2.36 -5.85
C ASP A 37 -1.99 -3.65 -5.05
N VAL A 38 -1.13 -4.61 -5.36
CA VAL A 38 -0.93 -5.81 -4.57
C VAL A 38 0.51 -5.80 -4.08
N ARG A 39 0.68 -6.05 -2.79
CA ARG A 39 1.97 -6.05 -2.10
C ARG A 39 2.20 -7.37 -1.41
N LEU A 40 3.43 -7.83 -1.48
CA LEU A 40 3.97 -8.88 -0.64
C LEU A 40 4.97 -8.23 0.31
N GLY A 41 4.87 -8.53 1.59
CA GLY A 41 5.76 -7.96 2.58
C GLY A 41 6.17 -8.92 3.67
N PHE A 42 7.26 -8.56 4.32
CA PHE A 42 7.74 -9.16 5.54
C PHE A 42 7.39 -8.22 6.69
N MET A 43 6.90 -8.80 7.78
CA MET A 43 6.63 -8.11 9.03
C MET A 43 7.53 -8.70 10.11
N CYS A 44 8.32 -7.85 10.74
CA CYS A 44 9.22 -8.21 11.83
C CYS A 44 8.68 -7.63 13.14
N HIS A 45 8.48 -8.49 14.15
CA HIS A 45 8.26 -8.07 15.52
C HIS A 45 8.98 -8.99 16.50
N HIS A 46 9.84 -8.40 17.34
CA HIS A 46 10.70 -9.16 18.25
C HIS A 46 11.40 -10.31 17.52
N ASN A 47 10.97 -11.56 17.76
CA ASN A 47 11.56 -12.79 17.26
C ASN A 47 10.68 -13.48 16.20
N CYS A 48 9.53 -12.89 15.86
CA CYS A 48 8.61 -13.43 14.87
C CYS A 48 8.83 -12.71 13.54
N ARG A 49 8.80 -13.50 12.46
CA ARG A 49 8.86 -13.03 11.08
C ARG A 49 7.66 -13.58 10.36
N ASP A 50 6.71 -12.71 10.09
CA ASP A 50 5.50 -13.07 9.36
C ASP A 50 5.60 -12.53 7.94
N ASN A 51 4.94 -13.22 7.01
CA ASN A 51 4.74 -12.70 5.67
C ASN A 51 3.31 -12.18 5.57
N PHE A 52 3.07 -11.18 4.74
CA PHE A 52 1.71 -10.75 4.46
C PHE A 52 1.52 -10.46 2.98
N ILE A 53 0.30 -10.69 2.50
CA ILE A 53 -0.18 -10.18 1.23
C ILE A 53 -1.21 -9.10 1.50
N GLN A 54 -1.13 -8.00 0.78
CA GLN A 54 -2.10 -6.91 0.87
C GLN A 54 -2.58 -6.51 -0.51
N GLY A 55 -3.89 -6.41 -0.69
CA GLY A 55 -4.51 -5.78 -1.83
C GLY A 55 -5.09 -4.43 -1.40
N ASN A 56 -4.70 -3.35 -2.09
CA ASN A 56 -5.12 -2.00 -1.77
C ASN A 56 -5.80 -1.34 -2.97
N TYR A 57 -6.80 -0.52 -2.67
CA TYR A 57 -7.49 0.32 -3.62
C TYR A 57 -7.53 1.76 -3.12
N TYR A 58 -7.22 2.70 -4.00
CA TYR A 58 -7.14 4.12 -3.74
C TYR A 58 -8.07 4.86 -4.70
N TYR A 59 -8.77 5.85 -4.15
CA TYR A 59 -9.55 6.79 -4.94
C TYR A 59 -9.10 8.22 -4.64
N ASN A 60 -8.56 8.90 -5.66
CA ASN A 60 -8.19 10.30 -5.56
C ASN A 60 -9.47 11.15 -5.57
N ILE A 61 -9.81 11.72 -4.41
CA ILE A 61 -10.87 12.72 -4.29
C ILE A 61 -10.45 13.99 -5.04
N ILE A 62 -9.18 14.36 -4.86
CA ILE A 62 -8.54 15.49 -5.53
C ILE A 62 -7.29 14.97 -6.23
N GLU A 63 -7.26 15.09 -7.54
CA GLU A 63 -6.09 14.80 -8.37
C GLU A 63 -5.46 16.11 -8.84
N GLY A 64 -4.46 16.58 -8.10
CA GLY A 64 -3.76 17.81 -8.42
C GLY A 64 -2.43 17.56 -9.11
N ASN A 65 -1.97 18.57 -9.84
CA ASN A 65 -0.72 18.51 -10.62
C ASN A 65 0.55 18.45 -9.74
N LYS A 66 0.44 18.80 -8.46
CA LYS A 66 1.53 18.80 -7.46
C LYS A 66 1.23 17.95 -6.24
N ALA A 67 -0.04 17.81 -5.88
CA ALA A 67 -0.47 17.03 -4.73
C ALA A 67 -1.85 16.45 -4.98
N SER A 68 -2.12 15.31 -4.36
CA SER A 68 -3.41 14.61 -4.41
C SER A 68 -3.88 14.27 -3.01
N ILE A 69 -5.21 14.23 -2.83
CA ILE A 69 -5.88 13.74 -1.62
C ILE A 69 -6.67 12.51 -2.02
N PHE A 70 -6.50 11.42 -1.28
CA PHE A 70 -7.14 10.14 -1.58
C PHE A 70 -7.73 9.48 -0.34
N VAL A 71 -8.75 8.66 -0.58
CA VAL A 71 -9.18 7.61 0.36
C VAL A 71 -8.58 6.29 -0.09
N THR A 72 -8.33 5.40 0.86
CA THR A 72 -7.80 4.06 0.61
C THR A 72 -8.58 3.03 1.40
N GLY A 73 -8.71 1.85 0.81
CA GLY A 73 -9.20 0.65 1.48
C GLY A 73 -8.48 -0.58 0.95
N GLY A 74 -8.24 -1.56 1.81
CA GLY A 74 -7.51 -2.76 1.46
C GLY A 74 -7.83 -3.94 2.35
N LEU A 75 -7.42 -5.11 1.89
CA LEU A 75 -7.43 -6.35 2.65
C LEU A 75 -5.99 -6.78 2.85
N VAL A 76 -5.64 -7.09 4.09
CA VAL A 76 -4.33 -7.65 4.46
C VAL A 76 -4.54 -9.05 5.00
N SER A 77 -3.74 -10.00 4.55
CA SER A 77 -3.69 -11.34 5.13
C SER A 77 -2.27 -11.65 5.55
N ALA A 78 -2.10 -11.94 6.83
CA ALA A 78 -0.83 -12.39 7.38
C ALA A 78 -0.75 -13.92 7.37
N PHE A 79 0.44 -14.43 7.06
CA PHE A 79 0.77 -15.84 7.04
C PHE A 79 1.62 -16.16 8.27
N ASN A 80 0.93 -16.31 9.40
CA ASN A 80 1.40 -16.83 10.66
C ASN A 80 0.83 -18.26 10.85
N GLY A 81 1.28 -18.99 11.88
CA GLY A 81 0.79 -20.35 12.18
C GLY A 81 -0.73 -20.47 12.28
N ASP A 82 -1.40 -19.34 12.56
CA ASP A 82 -2.84 -19.10 12.39
C ASP A 82 -2.99 -17.91 11.43
N SER A 83 -3.71 -18.07 10.31
CA SER A 83 -3.84 -17.02 9.30
C SER A 83 -4.96 -16.03 9.65
N ASP A 84 -4.62 -14.75 9.85
CA ASP A 84 -5.58 -13.68 10.09
C ASP A 84 -5.78 -12.80 8.84
N THR A 85 -7.03 -12.46 8.54
CA THR A 85 -7.40 -11.48 7.50
C THR A 85 -7.96 -10.22 8.15
N GLY A 86 -7.38 -9.07 7.82
CA GLY A 86 -7.77 -7.76 8.30
C GLY A 86 -8.25 -6.83 7.18
N ILE A 87 -9.02 -5.82 7.58
CA ILE A 87 -9.43 -4.71 6.72
C ILE A 87 -8.58 -3.49 7.09
N ASP A 88 -8.00 -2.83 6.10
CA ASP A 88 -7.27 -1.57 6.26
C ASP A 88 -8.05 -0.45 5.56
N LEU A 89 -8.32 0.66 6.25
CA LEU A 89 -9.02 1.83 5.73
C LEU A 89 -8.26 3.09 6.11
N GLY A 90 -8.19 4.07 5.20
CA GLY A 90 -7.48 5.30 5.49
C GLY A 90 -7.77 6.45 4.54
N VAL A 91 -7.17 7.58 4.87
CA VAL A 91 -7.09 8.79 4.04
C VAL A 91 -5.65 9.22 3.96
N GLY A 92 -5.23 9.77 2.83
CA GLY A 92 -3.85 10.17 2.63
C GLY A 92 -3.68 11.29 1.63
N THR A 93 -2.47 11.85 1.63
CA THR A 93 -2.02 12.85 0.67
C THR A 93 -0.77 12.34 -0.04
N ALA A 94 -0.67 12.53 -1.35
CA ALA A 94 0.55 12.23 -2.11
C ALA A 94 1.04 13.48 -2.83
N ILE A 95 2.35 13.70 -2.82
CA ILE A 95 3.03 14.76 -3.57
C ILE A 95 3.56 14.14 -4.86
N ASN A 96 3.27 14.77 -6.00
CA ASN A 96 3.67 14.30 -7.34
C ASN A 96 5.00 14.90 -7.78
#